data_AF-A0A1S3DST8-F1
#
_entry.id   AF-A0A1S3DST8-F1
#
_cell.length_a   1.000
_cell.length_b   1.000
_cell.length_c   1.000
_cell.angle_alpha   90.00
_cell.angle_beta   90.00
_cell.angle_gamma   90.00
#
_symmetry.space_group_name_H-M   'P 1'
#
loop_
_entity.id
_entity.type
_entity.pdbx_description
1 polymer ?
#
loop_
_entity_poly.entity_id
_entity_poly.type
_entity_poly.pdbx_seq_one_letter_code
_entity_poly.pdbx_strand_id
1 'polypeptide(L)'
;MQQKHPIMVTLPQTTSTSTTTTTTTTTTTTTTAKPIIKVKHHMNGPHQVMNAPREYYPVNYEKDFDDNFTSKVELPDTRFECGEQKHFPGLYADEDLGCMVFHVCAFTDDGLVMKSFLCPESTLFDQTILKCNWWFYVDCKSSKKLYDSNIPMSKSYQLMKALTFFSSYSTNKESKKRR
;
A
#
# COMPACT_ATOMS: atom_id res chain seq x y z
N MET A 1 -63.96 34.83 50.79
CA MET A 1 -64.21 35.86 49.76
C MET A 1 -62.99 35.92 48.86
N GLN A 2 -63.23 35.86 47.55
CA GLN A 2 -62.24 35.81 46.47
C GLN A 2 -61.22 36.95 46.58
N GLN A 3 -59.92 36.65 46.50
CA GLN A 3 -58.94 37.70 46.17
C GLN A 3 -57.80 37.18 45.29
N LYS A 4 -57.94 37.53 44.01
CA LYS A 4 -56.95 37.81 42.96
C LYS A 4 -55.55 37.16 43.06
N HIS A 5 -55.25 36.37 42.04
CA HIS A 5 -53.90 35.97 41.66
C HIS A 5 -53.04 37.17 41.24
N PRO A 6 -51.77 37.23 41.63
CA PRO A 6 -50.76 38.00 40.93
C PRO A 6 -50.06 37.14 39.85
N ILE A 7 -49.87 37.76 38.69
CA ILE A 7 -49.17 37.24 37.51
C ILE A 7 -47.67 37.27 37.81
N MET A 8 -47.00 36.12 37.80
CA MET A 8 -45.53 36.06 37.86
C MET A 8 -44.94 36.12 36.46
N VAL A 9 -44.16 37.17 36.21
CA VAL A 9 -43.36 37.39 35.01
C VAL A 9 -42.11 36.51 35.09
N THR A 10 -41.91 35.61 34.13
CA THR A 10 -40.72 34.75 34.04
C THR A 10 -39.56 35.52 33.40
N LEU A 11 -38.45 35.66 34.13
CA LEU A 11 -37.20 36.26 33.65
C LEU A 11 -36.35 35.22 32.90
N PRO A 12 -35.57 35.56 31.85
CA PRO A 12 -34.74 34.58 31.13
C PRO A 12 -33.55 34.13 31.97
N GLN A 13 -33.33 32.81 32.08
CA GLN A 13 -32.10 32.25 32.64
C GLN A 13 -30.97 32.32 31.60
N THR A 14 -29.95 33.13 31.88
CA THR A 14 -28.64 33.11 31.22
C THR A 14 -27.87 31.85 31.61
N THR A 15 -27.65 30.96 30.66
CA THR A 15 -26.70 29.85 30.75
C THR A 15 -25.28 30.36 30.52
N SER A 16 -24.43 30.30 31.55
CA SER A 16 -23.00 30.58 31.45
C SER A 16 -22.27 29.38 30.86
N THR A 17 -21.73 29.53 29.64
CA THR A 17 -20.83 28.55 29.01
C THR A 17 -19.41 28.72 29.55
N SER A 18 -18.88 27.73 30.25
CA SER A 18 -17.47 27.65 30.65
C SER A 18 -16.62 27.15 29.49
N THR A 19 -15.69 27.99 29.02
CA THR A 19 -14.69 27.63 27.99
C THR A 19 -13.45 27.06 28.67
N THR A 20 -13.14 25.78 28.45
CA THR A 20 -11.89 25.15 28.92
C THR A 20 -10.83 25.27 27.84
N THR A 21 -9.76 26.03 28.11
CA THR A 21 -8.61 26.19 27.21
C THR A 21 -7.59 25.09 27.50
N THR A 22 -7.41 24.13 26.58
CA THR A 22 -6.37 23.10 26.68
C THR A 22 -5.06 23.64 26.08
N THR A 23 -4.01 23.72 26.89
CA THR A 23 -2.66 24.12 26.46
C THR A 23 -1.88 22.88 26.04
N THR A 24 -1.45 22.79 24.78
CA THR A 24 -0.66 21.66 24.25
C THR A 24 0.83 21.99 24.34
N THR A 25 1.57 21.30 25.21
CA THR A 25 3.03 21.41 25.34
C THR A 25 3.72 20.63 24.22
N THR A 26 4.52 21.30 23.39
CA THR A 26 5.33 20.66 22.34
C THR A 26 6.69 20.23 22.91
N THR A 27 6.95 18.92 22.98
CA THR A 27 8.25 18.37 23.37
C THR A 27 9.10 18.11 22.11
N THR A 28 10.17 18.88 21.92
CA THR A 28 11.12 18.70 20.82
C THR A 28 12.18 17.67 21.23
N THR A 29 12.11 16.46 20.69
CA THR A 29 13.20 15.46 20.81
C THR A 29 14.18 15.61 19.66
N THR A 30 15.39 16.08 19.96
CA THR A 30 16.53 16.13 19.03
C THR A 30 17.16 14.73 18.96
N THR A 31 16.87 13.97 17.90
CA THR A 31 17.56 12.70 17.59
C THR A 31 18.61 12.91 16.51
N THR A 32 19.87 12.74 16.90
CA THR A 32 21.04 12.80 16.01
C THR A 32 20.98 11.65 15.00
N ALA A 33 20.71 11.96 13.73
CA ALA A 33 20.63 10.96 12.66
C ALA A 33 22.02 10.40 12.31
N LYS A 34 22.14 9.08 12.41
CA LYS A 34 23.27 8.29 11.89
C LYS A 34 23.21 8.32 10.35
N PRO A 35 24.32 8.48 9.61
CA PRO A 35 24.26 8.57 8.16
C PRO A 35 23.79 7.25 7.55
N ILE A 36 22.60 7.26 6.96
CA ILE A 36 22.07 6.16 6.15
C ILE A 36 22.85 6.16 4.84
N ILE A 37 23.71 5.16 4.65
CA ILE A 37 24.33 4.87 3.36
C ILE A 37 23.18 4.48 2.43
N LYS A 38 22.72 5.42 1.59
CA LYS A 38 21.79 5.14 0.50
C LYS A 38 22.53 4.26 -0.51
N VAL A 39 22.42 2.95 -0.35
CA VAL A 39 22.80 2.01 -1.40
C VAL A 39 21.79 2.22 -2.51
N LYS A 40 22.16 3.05 -3.49
CA LYS A 40 21.41 3.21 -4.73
C LYS A 40 21.45 1.88 -5.46
N HIS A 41 20.50 1.00 -5.15
CA HIS A 41 20.19 -0.11 -6.03
C HIS A 41 19.81 0.48 -7.38
N HIS A 42 20.41 -0.06 -8.42
CA HIS A 42 20.38 0.42 -9.79
C HIS A 42 18.94 0.31 -10.33
N MET A 43 18.09 1.29 -10.01
CA MET A 43 16.78 1.48 -10.64
C MET A 43 17.06 1.94 -12.06
N ASN A 44 17.27 0.98 -12.96
CA ASN A 44 17.53 1.26 -14.36
C ASN A 44 16.24 1.68 -15.06
N GLY A 45 15.94 2.97 -14.96
CA GLY A 45 14.98 3.65 -15.80
C GLY A 45 14.10 4.63 -15.02
N PRO A 46 13.47 5.59 -15.73
CA PRO A 46 12.39 6.38 -15.15
C PRO A 46 11.35 5.44 -14.52
N HIS A 47 10.69 5.87 -13.44
CA HIS A 47 9.66 5.11 -12.73
C HIS A 47 8.44 4.92 -13.65
N GLN A 48 8.56 3.99 -14.60
CA GLN A 48 7.51 3.68 -15.57
C GLN A 48 6.42 2.92 -14.85
N VAL A 49 5.27 3.56 -14.69
CA VAL A 49 4.04 2.86 -14.38
C VAL A 49 3.52 2.19 -15.64
N MET A 50 2.79 1.10 -15.48
CA MET A 50 1.99 0.50 -16.55
C MET A 50 0.65 0.07 -15.99
N ASN A 51 -0.33 -0.18 -16.85
CA ASN A 51 -1.61 -0.68 -16.37
C ASN A 51 -1.43 -2.05 -15.69
N ALA A 52 -2.14 -2.24 -14.58
CA ALA A 52 -2.16 -3.52 -13.90
C ALA A 52 -2.75 -4.61 -14.81
N PRO A 53 -2.21 -5.84 -14.79
CA PRO A 53 -2.81 -6.96 -15.51
C PRO A 53 -4.27 -7.21 -15.08
N ARG A 54 -5.10 -7.73 -15.99
CA ARG A 54 -6.54 -7.96 -15.76
C ARG A 54 -6.81 -8.86 -14.54
N GLU A 55 -5.88 -9.74 -14.19
CA GLU A 55 -6.01 -10.62 -13.02
C GLU A 55 -6.09 -9.85 -11.69
N TYR A 56 -5.63 -8.60 -11.67
CA TYR A 56 -5.70 -7.70 -10.52
C TYR A 56 -6.98 -6.86 -10.48
N TYR A 57 -7.81 -6.86 -11.53
CA TYR A 57 -9.03 -6.06 -11.55
C TYR A 57 -10.12 -6.68 -10.66
N PRO A 58 -11.08 -5.87 -10.18
CA PRO A 58 -12.27 -6.40 -9.53
C PRO A 58 -13.05 -7.33 -10.45
N VAL A 59 -13.79 -8.27 -9.85
CA VAL A 59 -14.73 -9.13 -10.58
C VAL A 59 -15.80 -8.23 -11.24
N ASN A 60 -16.16 -8.53 -12.49
CA ASN A 60 -17.11 -7.75 -13.31
C ASN A 60 -16.67 -6.31 -13.63
N TYR A 61 -15.36 -6.02 -13.63
CA TYR A 61 -14.87 -4.79 -14.24
C TYR A 61 -15.02 -4.87 -15.77
N GLU A 62 -16.21 -4.53 -16.27
CA GLU A 62 -16.57 -4.50 -17.69
C GLU A 62 -16.09 -3.18 -18.32
N LYS A 63 -14.79 -3.08 -18.60
CA LYS A 63 -14.27 -2.11 -19.56
C LYS A 63 -13.35 -2.84 -20.53
N ASP A 64 -13.90 -3.25 -21.65
CA ASP A 64 -13.15 -3.71 -22.83
C ASP A 64 -12.53 -2.55 -23.61
N PHE A 65 -12.18 -1.45 -22.93
CA PHE A 65 -11.67 -0.23 -23.55
C PHE A 65 -10.16 -0.13 -23.34
N ASP A 66 -9.43 -0.48 -24.41
CA ASP A 66 -8.02 -0.23 -24.67
C ASP A 66 -6.98 -0.78 -23.65
N ASP A 67 -6.78 -2.10 -23.70
CA ASP A 67 -5.51 -2.75 -23.27
C ASP A 67 -4.28 -2.24 -24.08
N ASN A 68 -4.45 -1.27 -24.99
CA ASN A 68 -3.40 -0.64 -25.81
C ASN A 68 -3.02 0.79 -25.37
N PHE A 69 -3.49 1.29 -24.23
CA PHE A 69 -2.91 2.52 -23.68
C PHE A 69 -1.60 2.18 -22.96
N THR A 70 -0.48 2.30 -23.66
CA THR A 70 0.84 2.35 -23.03
C THR A 70 0.93 3.65 -22.22
N SER A 71 0.32 3.68 -21.03
CA SER A 71 0.53 4.73 -20.03
C SER A 71 1.92 4.57 -19.43
N LYS A 72 2.96 4.80 -20.24
CA LYS A 72 4.31 5.13 -19.77
C LYS A 72 4.26 6.52 -19.16
N VAL A 73 3.56 6.65 -18.05
CA VAL A 73 3.53 7.88 -17.26
C VAL A 73 4.65 7.77 -16.24
N GLU A 74 5.48 8.80 -16.18
CA GLU A 74 6.50 8.92 -15.16
C GLU A 74 5.81 9.34 -13.85
N LEU A 75 5.97 8.53 -12.81
CA LEU A 75 5.44 8.83 -11.48
C LEU A 75 6.36 9.81 -10.76
N PRO A 76 5.80 10.72 -9.93
CA PRO A 76 6.63 11.47 -8.99
C PRO A 76 7.30 10.53 -8.00
N ASP A 77 8.43 10.95 -7.45
CA ASP A 77 9.13 10.21 -6.39
C ASP A 77 8.23 10.11 -5.14
N THR A 78 8.18 8.91 -4.56
CA THR A 78 7.43 8.61 -3.34
C THR A 78 8.37 8.12 -2.25
N ARG A 79 7.87 7.98 -1.02
CA ARG A 79 8.66 7.41 0.09
C ARG A 79 8.75 5.88 0.05
N PHE A 80 8.19 5.24 -0.98
CA PHE A 80 8.18 3.79 -1.09
C PHE A 80 9.52 3.25 -1.64
N GLU A 81 10.14 2.33 -0.92
CA GLU A 81 11.34 1.62 -1.38
C GLU A 81 11.19 0.12 -1.17
N CYS A 82 11.38 -0.68 -2.23
CA CYS A 82 11.34 -2.13 -2.13
C CYS A 82 12.37 -2.69 -1.12
N GLY A 83 13.52 -2.04 -0.96
CA GLY A 83 14.60 -2.49 -0.08
C GLY A 83 14.24 -2.48 1.41
N GLU A 84 13.24 -1.72 1.81
CA GLU A 84 12.76 -1.65 3.20
C GLU A 84 11.66 -2.68 3.52
N GLN A 85 11.17 -3.38 2.51
CA GLN A 85 10.04 -4.30 2.67
C GLN A 85 10.51 -5.68 3.16
N LYS A 86 9.61 -6.40 3.86
CA LYS A 86 9.95 -7.69 4.49
C LYS A 86 9.64 -8.91 3.63
N HIS A 87 8.66 -8.80 2.72
CA HIS A 87 8.03 -9.93 2.07
C HIS A 87 8.36 -9.96 0.57
N PHE A 88 9.04 -11.01 0.10
CA PHE A 88 9.44 -11.14 -1.30
C PHE A 88 9.07 -12.51 -1.90
N PRO A 89 8.46 -12.53 -3.09
CA PRO A 89 7.85 -11.41 -3.78
C PRO A 89 6.70 -10.81 -2.95
N GLY A 90 6.42 -9.53 -3.13
CA GLY A 90 5.34 -8.82 -2.46
C GLY A 90 4.77 -7.70 -3.32
N LEU A 91 3.49 -7.41 -3.08
CA LEU A 91 2.73 -6.32 -3.67
C LEU A 91 2.42 -5.29 -2.60
N TYR A 92 2.70 -4.03 -2.92
CA TYR A 92 2.69 -2.96 -1.94
C TYR A 92 1.91 -1.75 -2.48
N ALA A 93 0.85 -1.36 -1.80
CA ALA A 93 0.12 -0.14 -2.09
C ALA A 93 1.01 1.09 -1.82
N ASP A 94 1.02 2.05 -2.74
CA ASP A 94 1.68 3.34 -2.53
C ASP A 94 0.67 4.36 -1.96
N GLU A 95 0.83 4.69 -0.67
CA GLU A 95 -0.03 5.66 0.02
C GLU A 95 0.20 7.12 -0.43
N ASP A 96 1.38 7.44 -0.99
CA ASP A 96 1.70 8.77 -1.53
C ASP A 96 1.00 8.99 -2.88
N LEU A 97 0.76 7.92 -3.63
CA LEU A 97 -0.03 7.92 -4.88
C LEU A 97 -1.51 7.56 -4.65
N GLY A 98 -1.98 7.67 -3.41
CA GLY A 98 -3.39 7.42 -3.06
C GLY A 98 -3.86 6.00 -3.37
N CYS A 99 -2.95 5.03 -3.38
CA CYS A 99 -3.19 3.63 -3.73
C CYS A 99 -3.71 3.42 -5.16
N MET A 100 -3.64 4.42 -6.04
CA MET A 100 -3.89 4.22 -7.47
C MET A 100 -2.78 3.36 -8.09
N VAL A 101 -1.58 3.44 -7.53
CA VAL A 101 -0.40 2.66 -7.93
C VAL A 101 -0.04 1.67 -6.83
N PHE A 102 0.42 0.49 -7.26
CA PHE A 102 1.09 -0.46 -6.40
C PHE A 102 2.41 -0.94 -7.01
N HIS A 103 3.31 -1.41 -6.15
CA HIS A 103 4.63 -1.89 -6.54
C HIS A 103 4.75 -3.38 -6.29
N VAL A 104 5.20 -4.11 -7.31
CA VAL A 104 5.68 -5.49 -7.18
C VAL A 104 7.17 -5.44 -6.89
N CYS A 105 7.57 -5.97 -5.74
CA CYS A 105 8.97 -6.14 -5.37
C CYS A 105 9.32 -7.63 -5.37
N ALA A 106 10.42 -8.02 -6.02
CA ALA A 106 10.87 -9.40 -6.05
C ALA A 106 12.40 -9.50 -6.12
N PHE A 107 12.97 -10.54 -5.52
CA PHE A 107 14.36 -10.93 -5.75
C PHE A 107 14.43 -11.88 -6.93
N THR A 108 15.11 -11.44 -7.98
CA THR A 108 15.47 -12.22 -9.16
C THR A 108 16.95 -12.62 -9.08
N ASP A 109 17.42 -13.41 -10.04
CA ASP A 109 18.84 -13.76 -10.12
C ASP A 109 19.72 -12.52 -10.43
N ASP A 110 19.12 -11.49 -11.05
CA ASP A 110 19.76 -10.20 -11.35
C ASP A 110 19.66 -9.19 -10.19
N GLY A 111 19.06 -9.59 -9.06
CA GLY A 111 18.90 -8.78 -7.86
C GLY A 111 17.47 -8.33 -7.58
N LEU A 112 17.34 -7.26 -6.79
CA LEU A 112 16.05 -6.70 -6.38
C LEU A 112 15.43 -5.93 -7.55
N VAL A 113 14.24 -6.38 -7.98
CA VAL A 113 13.45 -5.77 -9.05
C VAL A 113 12.21 -5.12 -8.45
N MET A 114 11.89 -3.92 -8.94
CA MET A 114 10.64 -3.21 -8.67
C MET A 114 9.89 -2.97 -9.97
N LYS A 115 8.58 -3.22 -9.96
CA LYS A 115 7.68 -2.90 -11.08
C LYS A 115 6.42 -2.24 -10.56
N SER A 116 6.05 -1.10 -11.14
CA SER A 116 4.91 -0.30 -10.70
C SER A 116 3.73 -0.48 -11.63
N PHE A 117 2.53 -0.59 -11.06
CA PHE A 117 1.29 -0.82 -11.79
C PHE A 117 0.20 0.15 -11.36
N LEU A 118 -0.57 0.64 -12.32
CA LEU A 118 -1.72 1.51 -12.13
C LEU A 118 -3.00 0.65 -12.12
N CYS A 119 -3.79 0.78 -11.06
CA CYS A 119 -5.15 0.24 -11.02
C CYS A 119 -6.06 0.96 -12.02
N PRO A 120 -7.06 0.27 -12.59
CA PRO A 120 -7.94 0.88 -13.57
C PRO A 120 -8.83 1.96 -12.93
N GLU A 121 -9.47 2.78 -13.76
CA GLU A 121 -10.27 3.91 -13.29
C GLU A 121 -11.30 3.52 -12.21
N SER A 122 -11.47 4.40 -11.23
CA SER A 122 -12.41 4.20 -10.11
C SER A 122 -12.09 2.99 -9.21
N THR A 123 -10.87 2.46 -9.29
CA THR A 123 -10.38 1.41 -8.37
C THR A 123 -9.08 1.84 -7.72
N LEU A 124 -8.80 1.28 -6.55
CA LEU A 124 -7.57 1.47 -5.79
C LEU A 124 -7.01 0.10 -5.41
N PHE A 125 -5.70 0.01 -5.22
CA PHE A 125 -5.06 -1.21 -4.74
C PHE A 125 -5.44 -1.46 -3.27
N ASP A 126 -6.11 -2.58 -3.04
CA ASP A 126 -6.50 -3.06 -1.73
C ASP A 126 -5.44 -4.02 -1.20
N GLN A 127 -4.66 -3.53 -0.24
CA GLN A 127 -3.57 -4.28 0.36
C GLN A 127 -4.04 -5.56 1.06
N THR A 128 -5.31 -5.65 1.51
CA THR A 128 -5.82 -6.83 2.21
C THR A 128 -5.96 -8.05 1.30
N ILE A 129 -6.37 -7.82 0.05
CA ILE A 129 -6.63 -8.86 -0.95
C ILE A 129 -5.57 -8.92 -2.06
N LEU A 130 -4.60 -7.99 -2.05
CA LEU A 130 -3.52 -7.87 -3.03
C LEU A 130 -4.03 -7.69 -4.47
N LYS A 131 -5.12 -6.93 -4.64
CA LYS A 131 -5.76 -6.63 -5.93
C LYS A 131 -6.34 -5.23 -5.94
N CYS A 132 -6.68 -4.73 -7.12
CA CYS A 132 -7.49 -3.52 -7.23
C CYS A 132 -8.93 -3.84 -6.78
N ASN A 133 -9.51 -2.94 -6.00
CA ASN A 133 -10.88 -2.99 -5.52
C ASN A 133 -11.54 -1.63 -5.75
N TRP A 134 -12.87 -1.56 -5.68
CA TRP A 134 -13.57 -0.29 -5.82
C TRP A 134 -13.11 0.69 -4.74
N TRP A 135 -12.89 1.95 -5.13
CA TRP A 135 -12.27 2.96 -4.26
C TRP A 135 -12.95 3.11 -2.89
N PHE A 136 -14.27 2.90 -2.82
CA PHE A 136 -15.06 3.01 -1.58
C PHE A 136 -14.93 1.81 -0.64
N TYR A 137 -14.32 0.71 -1.08
CA TYR A 137 -13.97 -0.43 -0.22
C TYR A 137 -12.53 -0.39 0.28
N VAL A 138 -11.70 0.54 -0.22
CA VAL A 138 -10.27 0.58 0.08
C VAL A 138 -9.95 1.66 1.11
N ASP A 139 -9.44 1.25 2.27
CA ASP A 139 -8.82 2.17 3.22
C ASP A 139 -7.32 2.33 2.91
N CYS A 140 -7.02 3.23 1.97
CA CYS A 140 -5.65 3.41 1.51
C CYS A 140 -4.66 3.78 2.64
N LYS A 141 -5.10 4.53 3.66
CA LYS A 141 -4.23 5.01 4.75
C LYS A 141 -3.84 3.93 5.76
N SER A 142 -4.48 2.76 5.74
CA SER A 142 -4.07 1.62 6.55
C SER A 142 -3.21 0.62 5.78
N SER A 143 -2.99 0.82 4.47
CA SER A 143 -2.28 -0.12 3.60
C SER A 143 -0.91 -0.53 4.14
N LYS A 144 -0.07 0.40 4.60
CA LYS A 144 1.26 0.06 5.11
C LYS A 144 1.23 -0.87 6.32
N LYS A 145 0.17 -0.81 7.14
CA LYS A 145 -0.02 -1.72 8.29
C LYS A 145 -0.43 -3.13 7.85
N LEU A 146 -0.91 -3.28 6.62
CA LEU A 146 -1.43 -4.50 6.04
C LEU A 146 -0.43 -5.18 5.08
N TYR A 147 0.82 -4.71 5.00
CA TYR A 147 1.86 -5.32 4.16
C TYR A 147 2.14 -6.80 4.50
N ASP A 148 1.78 -7.26 5.69
CA ASP A 148 1.83 -8.67 6.07
C ASP A 148 0.86 -9.57 5.29
N SER A 149 -0.11 -9.00 4.56
CA SER A 149 -0.93 -9.75 3.59
C SER A 149 -0.11 -10.43 2.50
N ASN A 150 1.14 -10.00 2.28
CA ASN A 150 2.07 -10.65 1.35
C ASN A 150 2.63 -11.99 1.85
N ILE A 151 2.51 -12.31 3.15
CA ILE A 151 3.11 -13.51 3.75
C ILE A 151 2.79 -14.81 2.97
N PRO A 152 1.52 -15.11 2.61
CA PRO A 152 1.19 -16.36 1.93
C PRO A 152 1.86 -16.46 0.55
N MET A 153 1.85 -15.36 -0.22
CA MET A 153 2.50 -15.29 -1.52
C MET A 153 4.01 -15.48 -1.40
N SER A 154 4.66 -14.74 -0.50
CA SER A 154 6.11 -14.82 -0.31
C SER A 154 6.53 -16.22 0.14
N LYS A 155 5.83 -16.84 1.09
CA LYS A 155 6.12 -18.21 1.54
C LYS A 155 5.93 -19.24 0.43
N SER A 156 4.85 -19.12 -0.36
CA SER A 156 4.57 -20.02 -1.48
C SER A 156 5.69 -19.95 -2.53
N TYR A 157 6.17 -18.73 -2.83
CA TYR A 157 7.30 -18.55 -3.74
C TYR A 157 8.59 -19.19 -3.20
N GLN A 158 8.90 -19.01 -1.91
CA GLN A 158 10.11 -19.63 -1.32
C GLN A 158 10.05 -21.16 -1.41
N LEU A 159 8.88 -21.75 -1.13
CA LEU A 159 8.67 -23.18 -1.29
C LEU A 159 8.87 -23.61 -2.75
N MET A 160 8.23 -22.92 -3.70
CA MET A 160 8.37 -23.21 -5.12
C MET A 160 9.82 -23.09 -5.60
N LYS A 161 10.55 -22.04 -5.18
CA LYS A 161 11.97 -21.85 -5.51
C LYS A 161 12.84 -23.01 -4.99
N ALA A 162 12.58 -23.47 -3.76
CA ALA A 162 13.28 -24.62 -3.19
C ALA A 162 12.99 -25.91 -3.98
N LEU A 163 11.72 -26.16 -4.31
CA LEU A 163 11.32 -27.33 -5.10
C LEU A 163 11.96 -27.32 -6.50
N THR A 164 11.98 -26.17 -7.16
CA THR A 164 12.66 -26.00 -8.46
C THR A 164 14.16 -26.27 -8.34
N PHE A 165 14.81 -25.79 -7.28
CA PHE A 165 16.22 -26.09 -7.02
C PHE A 165 16.48 -27.59 -6.88
N PHE A 166 15.71 -28.29 -6.04
CA PHE A 166 15.87 -29.75 -5.85
C PHE A 166 15.61 -30.55 -7.13
N SER A 167 14.63 -30.14 -7.95
CA SER A 167 14.35 -30.76 -9.24
C SER A 167 15.52 -30.58 -10.21
N SER A 168 16.05 -29.34 -10.34
CA SER A 168 17.21 -29.06 -11.19
C SER A 168 18.47 -29.81 -10.74
N TYR A 169 18.69 -29.94 -9.43
CA TYR A 169 19.81 -30.69 -8.86
C TYR A 169 19.73 -32.18 -9.20
N SER A 170 18.54 -32.76 -9.10
CA SER A 170 18.31 -34.18 -9.39
C SER A 170 18.53 -34.49 -10.88
N THR A 171 18.01 -33.64 -11.77
CA THR A 171 18.23 -33.74 -13.23
C THR A 171 19.71 -33.64 -13.58
N ASN A 172 20.43 -32.68 -12.99
CA ASN A 172 21.87 -32.51 -13.21
C ASN A 172 22.68 -33.72 -12.70
N LYS A 173 22.32 -34.29 -11.55
CA LYS A 173 22.97 -35.49 -11.02
C LYS A 173 22.77 -36.71 -11.93
N GLU A 174 21.56 -36.90 -12.46
CA GLU A 174 21.25 -38.00 -13.38
C GLU A 174 21.99 -37.83 -14.72
N SER A 175 22.08 -36.60 -15.25
CA SER A 175 22.83 -36.31 -16.48
C SER A 175 24.34 -36.57 -16.35
N LYS A 176 24.92 -36.32 -15.16
CA LYS A 176 26.33 -36.63 -14.86
C LYS A 176 26.58 -38.12 -14.64
N LYS A 177 25.57 -38.88 -14.18
CA LYS A 177 25.67 -40.35 -13.99
C LYS A 177 25.62 -41.13 -15.30
N ARG A 178 25.04 -40.55 -16.36
CA ARG A 178 24.93 -41.16 -17.70
C ARG A 178 26.08 -40.81 -18.66
N ARG A 179 27.06 -40.03 -18.22
CA ARG A 179 28.33 -39.79 -18.92
C ARG A 179 29.44 -40.58 -18.23
#